data_AF-A0A9P0D3M2-F1
#
_entry.id   AF-A0A9P0D3M2-F1
#
_cell.length_a   1.000
_cell.length_b   1.000
_cell.length_c   1.000
_cell.angle_alpha   90.00
_cell.angle_beta   90.00
_cell.angle_gamma   90.00
#
_symmetry.space_group_name_H-M   'P 1'
#
loop_
_entity.id
_entity.type
_entity.pdbx_description
1 polymer ?
#
loop_
_entity_poly.entity_id
_entity_poly.type
_entity_poly.pdbx_seq_one_letter_code
_entity_poly.pdbx_strand_id
1 'polypeptide(L)'
;MSDKSKINEPFSSRSSDDYISESESSDKNDALEAKNAPRPGVKKNRLVVDSSQWQRNKRKSMLAKGEKHLNSVKKIKEAQKIMNDCKCKFKCFERVTEEDRACILKKFNEIGDKILQDTYLSGLISVFPVSKG
;
A
#
# COMPACT_ATOMS: atom_id res chain seq x y z
N MET A 1 -38.79 2.92 -30.06
CA MET A 1 -38.30 4.18 -30.66
C MET A 1 -37.43 4.83 -29.59
N SER A 2 -36.11 4.60 -29.62
CA SER A 2 -35.13 5.38 -30.39
C SER A 2 -35.12 6.84 -29.93
N ASP A 3 -34.00 7.51 -29.65
CA ASP A 3 -32.61 7.14 -29.75
C ASP A 3 -31.76 8.19 -29.00
N LYS A 4 -30.48 7.86 -28.86
CA LYS A 4 -29.39 8.60 -28.22
C LYS A 4 -29.12 9.98 -28.85
N SER A 5 -28.29 10.77 -28.15
CA SER A 5 -27.35 11.84 -28.60
C SER A 5 -27.61 13.16 -27.85
N LYS A 6 -26.62 13.86 -27.30
CA LYS A 6 -25.32 14.20 -27.88
C LYS A 6 -24.20 14.16 -26.84
N ILE A 7 -23.21 13.35 -27.17
CA ILE A 7 -21.84 13.45 -26.67
C ILE A 7 -21.18 14.51 -27.57
N ASN A 8 -20.46 15.47 -26.99
CA ASN A 8 -19.57 16.34 -27.75
C ASN A 8 -18.29 15.54 -28.11
N GLU A 9 -18.07 15.46 -29.43
CA GLU A 9 -16.84 15.13 -30.17
C GLU A 9 -15.71 16.18 -29.91
N PRO A 10 -14.51 16.10 -30.52
CA PRO A 10 -13.58 14.97 -30.64
C PRO A 10 -12.09 15.37 -30.38
N PHE A 11 -11.22 14.36 -30.52
CA PHE A 11 -9.81 14.45 -30.96
C PHE A 11 -8.73 14.83 -29.93
N SER A 12 -7.85 13.87 -29.60
CA SER A 12 -6.60 13.75 -30.37
C SER A 12 -5.75 12.59 -29.85
N SER A 13 -5.34 11.78 -30.81
CA SER A 13 -4.35 10.71 -30.74
C SER A 13 -3.06 11.10 -30.02
N ARG A 14 -2.58 10.23 -29.13
CA ARG A 14 -1.14 10.10 -28.89
C ARG A 14 -0.78 8.61 -28.90
N SER A 15 -0.61 8.12 -30.12
CA SER A 15 0.31 7.02 -30.39
C SER A 15 1.70 7.45 -29.95
N SER A 16 2.40 6.57 -29.24
CA SER A 16 3.79 6.21 -29.50
C SER A 16 4.11 5.03 -28.61
N ASP A 17 4.18 3.87 -29.26
CA ASP A 17 4.87 2.69 -28.82
C ASP A 17 6.24 3.04 -28.22
N ASP A 18 6.49 2.55 -27.00
CA ASP A 18 7.84 2.23 -26.55
C ASP A 18 7.75 0.96 -25.70
N TYR A 19 7.77 -0.12 -26.47
CA TYR A 19 8.20 -1.47 -26.13
C TYR A 19 9.41 -1.46 -25.18
N ILE A 20 9.26 -2.02 -23.98
CA ILE A 20 10.41 -2.58 -23.25
C ILE A 20 10.10 -4.03 -22.90
N SER A 21 10.88 -4.88 -23.57
CA SER A 21 10.99 -6.32 -23.49
C SER A 21 10.89 -6.89 -22.08
N GLU A 22 10.19 -8.01 -22.05
CA GLU A 22 10.18 -9.04 -21.02
C GLU A 22 11.59 -9.38 -20.53
N SER A 23 11.71 -9.59 -19.22
CA SER A 23 12.61 -10.61 -18.70
C SER A 23 11.79 -11.54 -17.82
N GLU A 24 11.78 -12.79 -18.26
CA GLU A 24 11.10 -13.93 -17.67
C GLU A 24 11.62 -14.22 -16.26
N SER A 25 10.72 -14.53 -15.33
CA SER A 25 11.02 -15.53 -14.31
C SER A 25 9.91 -16.56 -14.35
N SER A 26 10.34 -17.78 -14.66
CA SER A 26 9.54 -18.97 -14.86
C SER A 26 9.04 -19.51 -13.52
N ASP A 27 7.73 -19.66 -13.38
CA ASP A 27 7.16 -20.74 -12.57
C ASP A 27 6.37 -21.66 -13.50
N LYS A 28 7.05 -22.74 -13.91
CA LYS A 28 6.48 -23.80 -14.72
C LYS A 28 5.61 -24.70 -13.85
N ASN A 29 4.34 -24.74 -14.24
CA ASN A 29 3.43 -25.90 -14.31
C ASN A 29 3.08 -26.67 -13.04
N ASP A 30 1.77 -26.70 -12.76
CA ASP A 30 1.14 -27.96 -12.40
C ASP A 30 -0.26 -28.10 -13.02
N ALA A 31 -0.51 -29.34 -13.46
CA ALA A 31 -1.79 -30.00 -13.75
C ALA A 31 -2.53 -29.69 -15.07
N LEU A 32 -2.28 -30.59 -16.02
CA LEU A 32 -3.15 -31.08 -17.09
C LEU A 32 -4.64 -31.16 -16.68
N GLU A 33 -5.53 -30.63 -17.52
CA GLU A 33 -6.38 -31.41 -18.45
C GLU A 33 -7.75 -30.75 -18.69
N ALA A 34 -7.85 -30.05 -19.82
CA ALA A 34 -9.08 -29.47 -20.31
C ALA A 34 -9.97 -30.54 -20.96
N LYS A 35 -10.88 -31.13 -20.18
CA LYS A 35 -12.12 -31.73 -20.70
C LYS A 35 -13.27 -31.53 -19.72
N ASN A 36 -13.80 -30.31 -19.64
CA ASN A 36 -15.18 -30.03 -19.23
C ASN A 36 -15.50 -28.57 -19.60
N ALA A 37 -16.04 -28.35 -20.80
CA ALA A 37 -16.56 -27.05 -21.18
C ALA A 37 -17.72 -26.66 -20.23
N PRO A 38 -17.76 -25.43 -19.69
CA PRO A 38 -18.88 -25.02 -18.85
C PRO A 38 -20.17 -24.96 -19.68
N ARG A 39 -21.18 -25.73 -19.27
CA ARG A 39 -22.53 -25.67 -19.85
C ARG A 39 -23.08 -24.25 -19.74
N PRO A 40 -23.61 -23.65 -20.82
CA PRO A 40 -24.25 -22.34 -20.75
C PRO A 40 -25.48 -22.45 -19.82
N GLY A 41 -25.48 -21.70 -18.71
CA GLY A 41 -26.63 -21.63 -17.79
C GLY A 41 -26.32 -21.77 -16.29
N VAL A 42 -25.09 -22.14 -15.89
CA VAL A 42 -24.76 -22.17 -14.45
C VAL A 42 -24.45 -20.75 -13.96
N LYS A 43 -25.34 -20.21 -13.11
CA LYS A 43 -25.06 -18.98 -12.36
C LYS A 43 -23.82 -19.23 -11.50
N LYS A 44 -22.70 -18.58 -11.83
CA LYS A 44 -21.50 -18.65 -11.01
C LYS A 44 -21.85 -18.06 -9.64
N ASN A 45 -21.79 -18.87 -8.59
CA ASN A 45 -21.80 -18.36 -7.23
C ASN A 45 -20.64 -17.36 -7.12
N ARG A 46 -20.93 -16.14 -6.71
CA ARG A 46 -19.91 -15.10 -6.54
C ARG A 46 -18.92 -15.62 -5.52
N LEU A 47 -17.71 -15.97 -5.94
CA LEU A 47 -16.64 -16.37 -5.05
C LEU A 47 -16.38 -15.20 -4.10
N VAL A 48 -16.54 -15.44 -2.79
CA VAL A 48 -16.16 -14.45 -1.79
C VAL A 48 -14.64 -14.43 -1.74
N VAL A 49 -14.04 -13.48 -2.44
CA VAL A 49 -12.58 -13.28 -2.41
C VAL A 49 -12.21 -12.71 -1.05
N ASP A 50 -11.24 -13.34 -0.39
CA ASP A 50 -10.64 -12.83 0.84
C ASP A 50 -10.21 -11.36 0.63
N SER A 51 -10.70 -10.49 1.53
CA SER A 51 -10.40 -9.06 1.50
C SER A 51 -8.89 -8.77 1.59
N SER A 52 -8.08 -9.66 2.18
CA SER A 52 -6.61 -9.51 2.22
C SER A 52 -6.00 -9.43 0.81
N GLN A 53 -6.64 -10.08 -0.17
CA GLN A 53 -6.16 -10.14 -1.54
C GLN A 53 -6.43 -8.87 -2.33
N TRP A 54 -7.31 -8.01 -1.83
CA TRP A 54 -7.65 -6.75 -2.48
C TRP A 54 -6.41 -5.86 -2.52
N GLN A 55 -6.07 -5.33 -3.70
CA GLN A 55 -4.88 -4.50 -3.90
C GLN A 55 -4.80 -3.33 -2.90
N ARG A 56 -5.94 -2.78 -2.51
CA ARG A 56 -6.01 -1.74 -1.48
C ARG A 56 -5.55 -2.23 -0.11
N ASN A 57 -5.99 -3.41 0.30
CA ASN A 57 -5.65 -3.99 1.60
C ASN A 57 -4.20 -4.47 1.63
N LYS A 58 -3.72 -5.11 0.55
CA LYS A 58 -2.29 -5.39 0.35
C LYS A 58 -1.45 -4.14 0.55
N ARG A 59 -1.78 -3.05 -0.15
CA ARG A 59 -1.05 -1.78 -0.02
C ARG A 59 -1.09 -1.22 1.39
N LYS A 60 -2.26 -1.25 2.06
CA LYS A 60 -2.39 -0.81 3.45
C LYS A 60 -1.52 -1.63 4.39
N SER A 61 -1.42 -2.95 4.17
CA SER A 61 -0.55 -3.82 4.96
C SER A 61 0.93 -3.50 4.73
N MET A 62 1.37 -3.35 3.48
CA MET A 62 2.76 -2.95 3.18
C MET A 62 3.09 -1.58 3.80
N LEU A 63 2.15 -0.63 3.74
CA LEU A 63 2.28 0.69 4.38
C LEU A 63 2.44 0.57 5.89
N ALA A 64 1.61 -0.23 6.55
CA ALA A 64 1.68 -0.41 8.00
C ALA A 64 3.02 -1.07 8.40
N LYS A 65 3.51 -2.04 7.64
CA LYS A 65 4.81 -2.67 7.90
C LYS A 65 6.02 -1.80 7.54
N GLY A 66 5.80 -0.62 6.97
CA GLY A 66 6.88 0.25 6.50
C GLY A 66 7.67 -0.34 5.33
N GLU A 67 7.09 -1.25 4.55
CA GLU A 67 7.75 -1.93 3.44
C GLU A 67 7.68 -1.12 2.13
N LYS A 68 8.61 -1.43 1.22
CA LYS A 68 8.61 -0.87 -0.14
C LYS A 68 7.34 -1.29 -0.86
N HIS A 69 6.63 -0.33 -1.46
CA HIS A 69 5.35 -0.61 -2.10
C HIS A 69 5.05 0.34 -3.25
N LEU A 70 4.09 -0.03 -4.10
CA LEU A 70 3.57 0.85 -5.14
C LEU A 70 2.44 1.71 -4.59
N ASN A 71 2.51 3.01 -4.87
CA ASN A 71 1.41 3.92 -4.59
C ASN A 71 0.28 3.76 -5.63
N SER A 72 -0.82 4.50 -5.46
CA SER A 72 -1.96 4.47 -6.40
C SER A 72 -1.60 4.89 -7.83
N VAL A 73 -0.49 5.63 -8.00
CA VAL A 73 0.04 6.11 -9.29
C VAL A 73 1.14 5.17 -9.82
N LYS A 74 1.24 3.93 -9.28
CA LYS A 74 2.24 2.92 -9.63
C LYS A 74 3.71 3.37 -9.49
N LYS A 75 3.97 4.40 -8.67
CA LYS A 75 5.33 4.79 -8.30
C LYS A 75 5.78 3.99 -7.08
N ILE A 76 7.03 3.55 -7.12
CA ILE A 76 7.68 2.89 -5.99
C ILE A 76 7.89 3.90 -4.86
N LYS A 77 7.44 3.52 -3.66
CA LYS A 77 7.79 4.13 -2.40
C LYS A 77 8.76 3.20 -1.69
N GLU A 78 9.92 3.74 -1.31
CA GLU A 78 10.93 2.99 -0.56
C GLU A 78 10.44 2.64 0.85
N ALA A 79 11.08 1.62 1.44
CA ALA A 79 10.81 1.23 2.82
C ALA A 79 11.11 2.37 3.79
N GLN A 80 10.39 2.40 4.91
CA GLN A 80 10.53 3.42 5.94
C GLN A 80 11.90 3.30 6.62
N LYS A 81 12.53 4.45 6.85
CA LYS A 81 13.85 4.56 7.49
C LYS A 81 13.79 5.63 8.58
N ILE A 82 14.72 5.55 9.53
CA ILE A 82 14.94 6.62 10.50
C ILE A 82 15.38 7.86 9.74
N MET A 83 14.74 8.99 10.03
CA MET A 83 15.06 10.27 9.41
C MET A 83 16.10 11.01 10.25
N ASN A 84 16.87 11.87 9.59
CA ASN A 84 17.78 12.80 10.24
C ASN A 84 17.06 13.67 11.27
N ASP A 85 17.84 14.18 12.22
CA ASP A 85 17.34 15.03 13.28
C ASP A 85 16.62 16.29 12.75
N CYS A 86 15.51 16.64 13.40
CA CYS A 86 14.79 17.88 13.13
C CYS A 86 15.68 19.06 13.51
N LYS A 87 15.56 20.17 12.77
CA LYS A 87 16.17 21.45 13.15
C LYS A 87 15.25 22.28 14.05
N CYS A 88 14.42 21.62 14.85
CA CYS A 88 13.34 22.25 15.59
C CYS A 88 13.80 22.71 16.98
N LYS A 89 13.23 23.82 17.50
CA LYS A 89 13.64 24.44 18.78
C LYS A 89 13.55 23.52 20.00
N PHE A 90 12.76 22.46 19.90
CA PHE A 90 12.55 21.47 20.95
C PHE A 90 13.63 20.40 21.01
N LYS A 91 14.59 20.40 20.07
CA LYS A 91 15.74 19.49 20.06
C LYS A 91 15.32 18.04 20.30
N CYS A 92 14.28 17.59 19.58
CA CYS A 92 13.54 16.35 19.88
C CYS A 92 14.44 15.12 20.08
N PHE A 93 15.60 15.10 19.41
CA PHE A 93 16.51 13.97 19.35
C PHE A 93 17.68 14.06 20.34
N GLU A 94 17.78 15.11 21.15
CA GLU A 94 18.66 15.11 22.33
C GLU A 94 18.11 14.23 23.45
N ARG A 95 16.78 14.04 23.49
CA ARG A 95 16.08 13.27 24.54
C ARG A 95 15.72 11.84 24.12
N VAL A 96 15.72 11.55 22.83
CA VAL A 96 15.39 10.24 22.27
C VAL A 96 16.57 9.81 21.41
N THR A 97 17.32 8.81 21.87
CA THR A 97 18.55 8.39 21.22
C THR A 97 18.28 7.72 19.87
N GLU A 98 19.34 7.48 19.09
CA GLU A 98 19.20 6.73 17.83
C GLU A 98 18.74 5.28 18.07
N GLU A 99 19.23 4.63 19.12
CA GLU A 99 18.83 3.27 19.49
C GLU A 99 17.34 3.19 19.84
N ASP A 100 16.84 4.16 20.61
CA ASP A 100 15.43 4.23 20.97
C ASP A 100 14.56 4.43 19.73
N ARG A 101 14.98 5.30 18.81
CA ARG A 101 14.27 5.51 17.53
C ARG A 101 14.22 4.24 16.70
N ALA A 102 15.34 3.52 16.61
CA ALA A 102 15.40 2.25 15.88
C ALA A 102 14.48 1.20 16.53
N CYS A 103 14.50 1.10 17.86
CA CYS A 103 13.63 0.21 18.62
C CYS A 103 12.15 0.53 18.42
N ILE A 104 11.77 1.82 18.52
CA ILE A 104 10.41 2.29 18.32
C ILE A 104 9.95 1.99 16.89
N LEU A 105 10.77 2.33 15.88
CA LEU A 105 10.42 2.10 14.47
C LEU A 105 10.26 0.62 14.16
N LYS A 106 11.16 -0.22 14.69
CA LYS A 106 11.09 -1.68 14.52
C LYS A 106 9.79 -2.23 15.10
N LYS A 107 9.49 -1.94 16.37
CA LYS A 107 8.24 -2.38 17.02
C LYS A 107 7.00 -1.85 16.30
N PHE A 108 7.03 -0.58 15.91
CA PHE A 108 5.93 0.05 15.16
C PHE A 108 5.64 -0.70 13.86
N ASN A 109 6.67 -1.02 13.08
CA ASN A 109 6.53 -1.74 11.81
C ASN A 109 6.11 -3.21 12.01
N GLU A 110 6.63 -3.88 13.05
CA GLU A 110 6.27 -5.27 13.38
C GLU A 110 4.78 -5.45 13.69
N ILE A 111 4.12 -4.42 14.25
CA ILE A 111 2.68 -4.44 14.55
C ILE A 111 1.84 -4.63 13.27
N GLY A 112 2.19 -3.96 12.17
CA GLY A 112 1.53 -4.13 10.87
C GLY A 112 0.03 -3.77 10.78
N ASP A 113 -0.55 -3.21 11.84
CA ASP A 113 -1.93 -2.71 11.91
C ASP A 113 -1.96 -1.26 12.39
N LYS A 114 -2.70 -0.41 11.67
CA LYS A 114 -2.67 1.03 11.89
C LYS A 114 -3.25 1.45 13.25
N ILE A 115 -4.29 0.77 13.73
CA ILE A 115 -4.96 1.14 14.98
C ILE A 115 -4.08 0.76 16.16
N LEU A 116 -3.49 -0.44 16.10
CA LEU A 116 -2.55 -0.90 17.13
C LEU A 116 -1.27 -0.07 17.14
N GLN A 117 -0.81 0.38 15.97
CA GLN A 117 0.31 1.32 15.83
C GLN A 117 0.05 2.66 16.52
N ASP A 118 -1.11 3.27 16.26
CA ASP A 118 -1.49 4.54 16.89
C ASP A 118 -1.61 4.36 18.41
N THR A 119 -2.19 3.24 18.85
CA THR A 119 -2.29 2.88 20.27
C THR A 119 -0.91 2.74 20.91
N TYR A 120 0.02 2.03 20.26
CA TYR A 120 1.40 1.88 20.72
C TYR A 120 2.10 3.23 20.90
N LEU A 121 2.04 4.10 19.88
CA LEU A 121 2.65 5.43 19.97
C LEU A 121 2.02 6.28 21.08
N SER A 122 0.69 6.23 21.22
CA SER A 122 -0.01 6.98 22.27
C SER A 122 0.43 6.56 23.68
N GLY A 123 0.68 5.27 23.89
CA GLY A 123 1.16 4.74 25.17
C GLY A 123 2.59 5.14 25.54
N LEU A 124 3.39 5.59 24.57
CA LEU A 124 4.75 6.08 24.79
C LEU A 124 4.80 7.59 25.11
N ILE A 125 3.70 8.30 24.93
CA ILE A 125 3.66 9.76 25.07
C ILE A 125 3.13 10.14 26.45
N SER A 126 3.88 10.99 27.15
CA SER A 126 3.44 11.62 28.40
C SER A 126 3.22 13.12 28.19
N VAL A 127 2.10 13.65 28.68
CA VAL A 127 1.74 15.07 28.55
C VAL A 127 1.97 15.76 29.90
N PHE A 128 2.71 16.87 29.87
CA PHE A 128 2.97 17.70 31.04
C PHE A 128 2.29 19.07 30.88
N PRO A 129 1.69 19.63 31.94
CA PRO A 129 1.11 20.97 31.87
C PRO A 129 2.21 22.02 31.65
N VAL A 130 1.95 22.96 30.75
CA VAL A 130 2.85 24.09 30.50
C VAL A 130 2.36 25.28 31.31
N SER A 131 3.18 25.79 32.23
CA SER A 131 2.91 27.06 32.90
C SER A 131 3.08 28.19 31.89
N LYS A 132 2.02 28.98 31.66
CA LYS A 132 2.14 30.23 30.91
C LYS A 132 2.66 31.29 31.90
N GLY A 133 3.93 31.67 31.74
CA GLY A 133 4.51 32.82 32.41
C GLY A 133 4.03 34.13 31.81
#